data_AF-A0A452Z502-F1
#
_entry.id   AF-A0A452Z502-F1
#
_cell.length_a   1.000
_cell.length_b   1.000
_cell.length_c   1.000
_cell.angle_alpha   90.00
_cell.angle_beta   90.00
_cell.angle_gamma   90.00
#
_symmetry.space_group_name_H-M   'P 1'
#
loop_
_entity.id
_entity.type
_entity.pdbx_description
1 polymer ?
#
loop_
_entity_poly.entity_id
_entity_poly.type
_entity_poly.pdbx_seq_one_letter_code
_entity_poly.pdbx_strand_id
1 'polypeptide(L)' 'MNEKDWLALVAVHSDSWLLAVSFYFAARFGFDKEARRRLFNMINNLPTIFEVVTGAAKKQIKEKAPNSTHKSNNKPIFKA' A
#
# COMPACT_ATOMS: atom_id res chain seq x y z
N MET A 1 14.83 12.30 24.08
CA MET A 1 13.81 11.56 23.30
C MET A 1 13.52 10.28 24.08
N ASN A 2 12.26 9.94 24.33
CA ASN A 2 11.96 8.65 24.97
C ASN A 2 12.09 7.52 23.94
N GLU A 3 12.14 6.27 24.41
CA GLU A 3 12.35 5.10 23.55
C GLU A 3 11.31 4.98 22.43
N LYS A 4 10.04 5.26 22.73
CA LYS A 4 8.95 5.19 21.75
C LYS A 4 9.10 6.23 20.64
N ASP A 5 9.44 7.45 20.99
CA ASP A 5 9.68 8.54 20.03
C ASP A 5 10.91 8.24 19.16
N TRP A 6 11.95 7.65 19.76
CA TRP A 6 13.15 7.23 19.03
C TRP A 6 12.85 6.10 18.05
N LEU A 7 12.13 5.06 18.48
CA LEU A 7 11.70 3.97 17.59
C LEU A 7 10.79 4.48 16.46
N ALA A 8 9.90 5.42 16.75
CA ALA A 8 9.04 6.06 15.76
C ALA A 8 9.86 6.83 14.72
N LEU A 9 10.89 7.57 15.14
CA LEU A 9 11.80 8.26 14.23
C LEU A 9 12.55 7.27 13.31
N VAL A 10 13.13 6.23 13.89
CA VAL A 10 13.81 5.15 13.12
C VAL A 10 12.85 4.53 12.11
N ALA A 11 11.59 4.29 12.50
CA ALA A 11 10.58 3.71 11.63
C ALA A 11 10.27 4.59 10.40
N VAL A 12 10.06 5.91 10.58
CA VAL A 12 9.79 6.84 9.47
C VAL A 12 10.96 6.93 8.48
N HIS A 13 12.19 6.96 8.98
CA HIS A 13 13.38 6.94 8.12
C HIS A 13 13.51 5.60 7.37
N SER A 14 13.18 4.49 8.03
CA SER A 14 13.20 3.15 7.43
C SER A 14 12.15 3.02 6.31
N ASP A 15 10.92 3.51 6.52
CA ASP A 15 9.87 3.56 5.51
C ASP A 15 10.33 4.33 4.25
N SER A 16 10.96 5.48 4.46
CA SER A 16 11.48 6.32 3.36
C SER A 16 12.62 5.63 2.60
N TRP A 17 13.53 4.95 3.32
CA TRP A 17 14.62 4.20 2.72
C TRP A 17 14.11 3.02 1.89
N LEU A 18 13.13 2.26 2.39
CA LEU A 18 12.53 1.14 1.65
C LEU A 18 11.86 1.61 0.35
N LEU A 19 11.17 2.75 0.38
CA LEU A 19 10.60 3.35 -0.83
C LEU A 19 11.70 3.73 -1.83
N ALA A 20 12.76 4.40 -1.37
CA ALA A 20 13.89 4.78 -2.22
C ALA A 20 14.57 3.55 -2.86
N VAL A 21 14.85 2.51 -2.08
CA VAL A 21 15.46 1.26 -2.56
C VAL A 21 14.56 0.57 -3.58
N SER A 22 13.26 0.47 -3.30
CA SER A 22 12.28 -0.14 -4.21
C SER A 22 12.22 0.58 -5.55
N PHE A 23 12.19 1.92 -5.54
CA PHE A 23 12.12 2.71 -6.76
C PHE A 23 13.46 2.83 -7.50
N TYR A 24 14.58 2.73 -6.80
CA TYR A 24 15.90 2.56 -7.42
C TYR A 24 15.97 1.28 -8.25
N PHE A 25 15.50 0.15 -7.69
CA PHE A 25 15.43 -1.11 -8.44
C PHE A 25 14.39 -1.05 -9.56
N ALA A 26 13.23 -0.41 -9.34
CA ALA A 26 12.24 -0.20 -10.38
C ALA A 26 12.84 0.55 -11.60
N ALA A 27 13.65 1.58 -11.36
CA ALA A 27 14.35 2.29 -12.43
C ALA A 27 15.40 1.41 -13.13
N ARG A 28 16.20 0.65 -12.36
CA ARG A 28 17.19 -0.31 -12.90
C ARG A 28 16.57 -1.41 -13.76
N PHE A 29 15.36 -1.84 -13.43
CA PHE A 29 14.62 -2.86 -14.18
C PHE A 29 13.76 -2.28 -15.32
N GLY A 30 13.83 -0.96 -15.56
CA GLY A 30 13.12 -0.31 -16.65
C GLY A 30 11.60 -0.24 -16.45
N PHE A 31 11.12 -0.14 -15.20
CA PHE A 31 9.69 -0.01 -14.93
C PHE A 31 9.12 1.25 -15.59
N ASP A 32 8.09 1.06 -16.40
CA ASP A 32 7.30 2.14 -16.97
C ASP A 32 6.36 2.78 -15.93
N LYS A 33 5.53 3.74 -16.38
CA LYS A 33 4.60 4.45 -15.49
C LYS A 33 3.62 3.51 -14.79
N GLU A 34 3.13 2.49 -15.49
CA GLU A 34 2.11 1.58 -14.98
C GLU A 34 2.71 0.57 -13.99
N ALA A 35 3.90 0.02 -14.29
CA ALA A 35 4.64 -0.84 -13.39
C ALA A 35 5.03 -0.12 -12.09
N ARG A 36 5.47 1.14 -12.16
CA ARG A 36 5.74 1.98 -10.98
C ARG A 36 4.48 2.19 -10.13
N ARG A 37 3.33 2.45 -10.78
CA ARG A 37 2.04 2.58 -10.09
C ARG A 37 1.64 1.28 -9.38
N ARG A 38 1.80 0.14 -10.05
CA ARG A 38 1.51 -1.17 -9.47
C ARG A 38 2.41 -1.47 -8.26
N LEU A 39 3.70 -1.19 -8.36
CA LEU A 39 4.65 -1.32 -7.25
C LEU A 39 4.23 -0.46 -6.05
N PHE A 40 3.92 0.82 -6.29
CA PHE A 40 3.45 1.72 -5.23
C PHE A 40 2.18 1.21 -4.55
N ASN A 41 1.21 0.71 -5.33
CA ASN A 41 -0.02 0.15 -4.78
C ASN A 41 0.26 -1.10 -3.94
N MET A 42 1.17 -1.98 -4.36
CA MET A 42 1.56 -3.16 -3.56
C MET A 42 2.20 -2.76 -2.23
N ILE A 43 3.11 -1.77 -2.24
CA ILE A 43 3.75 -1.26 -1.02
C ILE A 43 2.69 -0.67 -0.07
N ASN A 44 1.79 0.18 -0.57
CA ASN A 44 0.75 0.83 0.24
C ASN A 44 -0.41 -0.09 0.67
N ASN A 45 -0.42 -1.35 0.23
CA ASN A 45 -1.37 -2.33 0.76
C ASN A 45 -0.89 -2.92 2.10
N LEU A 46 0.35 -2.64 2.50
CA LEU A 46 0.91 -2.99 3.79
C LEU A 46 0.90 -1.76 4.71
N PRO A 47 0.76 -1.94 6.03
CA PRO A 47 1.01 -0.85 6.97
C PRO A 47 2.48 -0.46 6.93
N THR A 48 2.77 0.81 7.14
CA THR A 48 4.15 1.28 7.27
C THR A 48 4.76 0.77 8.58
N ILE A 49 6.10 0.75 8.66
CA ILE A 49 6.79 0.38 9.90
C ILE A 49 6.39 1.35 11.01
N PHE A 50 6.26 2.65 10.70
CA PHE A 50 5.79 3.65 11.65
C PHE A 50 4.37 3.32 12.17
N GLU A 51 3.44 2.96 11.29
CA GLU A 51 2.08 2.58 11.69
C GLU A 51 2.05 1.32 12.57
N VAL A 52 2.94 0.37 12.31
CA VAL A 52 3.09 -0.84 13.15
C VAL A 52 3.63 -0.48 14.53
N VAL A 53 4.71 0.31 14.61
CA VAL A 53 5.39 0.68 15.86
C VAL A 53 4.51 1.59 16.73
N THR A 54 3.73 2.48 16.11
CA THR A 54 2.79 3.36 16.84
C THR A 54 1.45 2.71 17.16
N GLY A 55 1.19 1.50 16.64
CA GLY A 55 -0.09 0.79 16.79
C GLY A 55 -1.22 1.35 15.92
N ALA A 56 -0.95 2.30 15.03
CA ALA A 56 -1.93 2.86 14.09
C ALA A 56 -2.36 1.85 13.00
N ALA A 57 -1.54 0.83 12.70
CA ALA A 57 -1.82 -0.20 11.69
C ALA A 57 -3.14 -0.95 11.92
N LYS A 58 -3.52 -1.16 13.19
CA LYS A 58 -4.78 -1.84 13.56
C LYS A 58 -6.03 -1.05 13.16
N LYS A 59 -5.93 0.27 12.97
CA LYS A 59 -7.06 1.13 12.54
C LYS A 59 -7.34 1.00 11.04
N GLN A 60 -6.30 0.87 10.19
CA GLN A 60 -6.48 0.87 8.74
C GLN A 60 -7.08 -0.42 8.17
N ILE A 61 -6.77 -1.60 8.74
CA ILE A 61 -7.33 -2.89 8.27
C ILE A 61 -8.87 -2.90 8.38
N LYS A 62 -9.44 -2.15 9.34
CA LYS A 62 -10.89 -2.05 9.53
C LYS A 62 -11.56 -1.13 8.50
N GLU A 63 -10.83 -0.18 7.91
CA GLU A 63 -11.37 0.80 6.95
C GLU A 63 -11.12 0.38 5.49
N LYS A 64 -10.06 -0.38 5.20
CA LYS A 64 -9.66 -0.79 3.84
C LYS A 64 -10.32 -2.10 3.36
N ALA A 65 -11.57 -2.35 3.75
CA ALA A 65 -12.35 -3.44 3.14
C ALA A 65 -12.45 -3.20 1.62
N PRO A 66 -12.28 -4.24 0.78
CA PRO A 66 -12.23 -4.06 -0.66
C PRO A 66 -13.62 -3.70 -1.20
N ASN A 67 -13.78 -2.49 -1.72
CA ASN A 67 -14.90 -2.15 -2.61
C ASN A 67 -14.73 -2.92 -3.94
N SER A 68 -15.13 -4.18 -3.92
CA SER A 68 -15.41 -4.98 -5.12
C SER A 68 -16.89 -4.80 -5.48
N THR A 69 -17.20 -3.76 -6.26
CA THR A 69 -18.51 -3.62 -6.89
C THR A 69 -18.37 -3.77 -8.41
N HIS A 70 -17.99 -4.96 -8.87
CA HIS A 70 -18.25 -5.36 -10.26
C HIS A 70 -19.73 -5.71 -10.39
N LYS A 71 -20.56 -4.73 -10.78
CA LYS A 71 -21.96 -4.94 -11.13
C LYS A 71 -22.01 -5.49 -12.56
N SER A 72 -21.99 -6.81 -12.71
CA SER A 72 -22.21 -7.48 -14.00
C SER A 72 -23.70 -7.34 -14.39
N ASN A 73 -24.01 -6.49 -15.35
CA ASN A 73 -25.34 -6.43 -15.97
C ASN A 73 -25.56 -7.67 -16.86
N ASN A 74 -26.12 -8.74 -16.29
CA ASN A 74 -26.71 -9.81 -17.09
C ASN A 74 -28.05 -9.33 -17.65
N LYS A 75 -28.11 -9.09 -18.98
CA LYS A 75 -29.36 -8.99 -19.72
C LYS A 75 -29.98 -10.40 -19.83
N PRO A 76 -31.23 -10.64 -19.38
CA PRO A 76 -31.97 -11.80 -19.83
C PRO A 76 -32.68 -11.49 -21.15
N ILE A 77 -32.39 -12.33 -22.16
CA ILE A 77 -33.19 -12.45 -23.37
C ILE A 77 -34.44 -13.25 -22.98
N PHE A 78 -35.63 -12.72 -23.23
CA PHE A 78 -36.85 -13.52 -23.28
C PHE A 78 -37.47 -13.41 -24.68
N LYS A 79 -37.57 -14.58 -25.32
CA LYS A 79 -38.44 -14.87 -26.47
C LYS A 79 -39.86 -15.10 -25.94
N ALA A 80 -40.84 -14.44 -26.55
CA ALA A 80 -42.17 -14.95 -26.91
C ALA A 80 -42.85 -13.87 -27.75
#